data_AF-A0AAW0GSY5-F1
#
_entry.id   AF-A0AAW0GSY5-F1
#
_cell.length_a   1.000
_cell.length_b   1.000
_cell.length_c   1.000
_cell.angle_alpha   90.00
_cell.angle_beta   90.00
_cell.angle_gamma   90.00
#
_symmetry.space_group_name_H-M   'P 1'
#
loop_
_entity.id
_entity.type
_entity.pdbx_description
1 polymer ?
#
loop_
_entity_poly.entity_id
_entity_poly.type
_entity_poly.pdbx_seq_one_letter_code
_entity_poly.pdbx_strand_id
1 'polypeptide(L)'
;MSELGLTPDEIVTILAQNQLTGYFFVAGLALAVYDTILAFPQELKCIWQRKFSMASVLYLLIRYGTFFNIFLRVFAGFYIYPNVTRCFLTYTEYTTQILTIILAAKEGYILVILWISLADLPMLHLTV
;
A
#
# COMPACT_ATOMS: atom_id res chain seq x y z
N MET A 1 41.85 3.88 -14.58
CA MET A 1 40.62 3.30 -14.02
C MET A 1 39.78 4.45 -13.49
N SER A 2 39.18 5.19 -14.42
CA SER A 2 38.56 6.50 -14.24
C SER A 2 37.35 6.55 -15.17
N GLU A 3 36.26 5.88 -14.80
CA GLU A 3 35.04 5.74 -15.63
C GLU A 3 33.75 6.12 -14.89
N LEU A 4 33.79 6.45 -13.60
CA LEU A 4 32.71 7.18 -12.94
C LEU A 4 33.28 8.54 -12.55
N GLY A 5 32.98 9.58 -13.33
CA GLY A 5 33.30 10.97 -13.01
C GLY A 5 32.45 11.50 -11.85
N LEU A 6 32.28 10.69 -10.79
CA LEU A 6 31.53 11.07 -9.60
C LEU A 6 32.44 11.84 -8.66
N THR A 7 32.04 13.06 -8.35
CA THR A 7 32.68 13.87 -7.32
C THR A 7 32.43 13.25 -5.94
N PRO A 8 33.33 13.46 -4.95
CA PRO A 8 33.13 12.95 -3.59
C PRO A 8 31.79 13.40 -2.98
N ASP A 9 31.32 14.60 -3.33
CA ASP A 9 30.06 15.16 -2.85
C ASP A 9 28.84 14.39 -3.38
N GLU A 10 28.88 13.92 -4.63
CA GLU A 10 27.84 13.08 -5.22
C GLU A 10 27.76 11.71 -4.53
N ILE A 11 28.88 11.13 -4.11
CA ILE A 11 28.88 9.84 -3.40
C ILE A 11 28.17 9.98 -2.04
N VAL A 12 28.47 11.06 -1.31
CA VAL A 12 27.86 11.31 0.01
C VAL A 12 26.36 11.55 -0.11
N THR A 13 25.92 12.28 -1.13
CA THR A 13 24.49 12.53 -1.35
C THR A 13 23.72 11.26 -1.71
N ILE A 14 24.27 10.40 -2.55
CA ILE A 14 23.63 9.12 -2.91
C ILE A 14 23.50 8.20 -1.69
N LEU A 15 24.55 8.14 -0.85
CA LEU A 15 24.52 7.34 0.39
C LEU A 15 23.48 7.88 1.38
N ALA A 16 23.41 9.20 1.56
CA ALA A 16 22.42 9.85 2.42
C ALA A 16 20.99 9.59 1.90
N GLN A 17 20.77 9.69 0.59
CA GLN A 17 19.47 9.39 -0.01
C GLN A 17 19.06 7.93 0.21
N ASN A 18 19.96 6.98 -0.02
CA ASN A 18 19.66 5.56 0.15
C ASN A 18 19.35 5.21 1.62
N GLN A 19 20.02 5.86 2.58
CA GLN A 19 19.70 5.73 4.01
C GLN A 19 18.33 6.30 4.36
N LEU A 20 18.01 7.51 3.89
CA LEU A 20 16.71 8.14 4.08
C LEU A 20 15.58 7.28 3.54
N THR A 21 15.75 6.74 2.33
CA THR A 21 14.80 5.81 1.72
C THR A 21 14.55 4.59 2.61
N GLY A 22 15.60 4.02 3.21
CA GLY A 22 15.47 2.93 4.19
C GLY A 22 14.61 3.30 5.40
N TYR A 23 14.84 4.48 5.99
CA TYR A 23 14.04 4.97 7.11
C TYR A 23 12.57 5.20 6.73
N PHE A 24 12.30 5.74 5.53
CA PHE A 24 10.94 5.91 5.04
C PHE A 24 10.21 4.57 4.87
N PHE A 25 10.88 3.52 4.38
CA PHE A 25 10.24 2.21 4.27
C PHE A 25 9.91 1.60 5.63
N VAL A 26 10.81 1.74 6.61
CA VAL A 26 10.56 1.25 7.97
C VAL A 26 9.41 2.02 8.63
N ALA A 27 9.38 3.36 8.49
CA ALA A 27 8.29 4.19 8.99
C ALA A 27 6.96 3.87 8.31
N GLY A 28 6.98 3.67 6.98
CA GLY A 28 5.82 3.27 6.19
C GLY A 28 5.30 1.88 6.60
N LEU A 29 6.18 0.91 6.85
CA LEU A 29 5.80 -0.40 7.37
C LEU A 29 5.14 -0.30 8.75
N ALA A 30 5.69 0.51 9.65
CA ALA A 30 5.13 0.72 10.98
C ALA A 30 3.72 1.34 10.90
N LEU A 31 3.53 2.36 10.06
CA LEU A 31 2.22 2.97 9.82
C LEU A 31 1.22 1.98 9.21
N ALA A 32 1.65 1.18 8.23
CA ALA A 32 0.79 0.19 7.62
C ALA A 32 0.35 -0.87 8.66
N VAL A 33 1.28 -1.36 9.48
CA VAL A 33 0.96 -2.31 10.55
C VAL A 33 -0.04 -1.71 11.53
N TYR A 34 0.15 -0.46 11.93
CA TYR A 34 -0.76 0.26 12.80
C TYR A 34 -2.18 0.35 12.21
N ASP A 35 -2.30 0.77 10.94
CA ASP A 35 -3.58 0.83 10.24
C ASP A 35 -4.27 -0.55 10.17
N THR A 36 -3.48 -1.60 10.00
CA THR A 36 -4.00 -2.98 9.93
C THR A 36 -4.50 -3.47 11.27
N ILE A 37 -3.82 -3.17 12.37
CA ILE A 37 -4.31 -3.49 13.71
C ILE A 37 -5.64 -2.79 13.97
N LEU A 38 -5.78 -1.53 13.53
CA LEU A 38 -7.01 -0.76 13.71
C LEU A 38 -8.17 -1.30 12.87
N ALA A 39 -7.92 -1.70 11.63
CA ALA A 39 -8.92 -2.26 10.71
C ALA A 39 -9.26 -3.74 11.00
N PHE A 40 -8.34 -4.48 11.62
CA PHE A 40 -8.47 -5.92 11.91
C PHE A 40 -9.80 -6.35 12.53
N PRO A 41 -10.36 -5.69 13.58
CA PRO A 41 -11.63 -6.10 14.15
C PRO A 41 -12.81 -5.97 13.19
N GLN A 42 -12.78 -5.01 12.27
CA GLN A 42 -13.79 -4.88 11.22
C GLN A 42 -13.58 -5.92 10.12
N GLU A 43 -12.34 -6.17 9.72
CA GLU A 43 -12.00 -7.22 8.76
C GLU A 43 -12.43 -8.61 9.26
N LEU A 44 -12.19 -8.92 10.52
CA LEU A 44 -12.55 -10.20 11.12
C LEU A 44 -14.06 -10.43 11.02
N LYS A 45 -14.87 -9.41 11.30
CA LYS A 45 -16.33 -9.50 11.23
C LYS A 45 -16.86 -9.54 9.79
N CYS A 46 -16.32 -8.73 8.89
CA CYS A 46 -16.85 -8.57 7.54
C CYS A 46 -16.33 -9.63 6.55
N ILE A 47 -15.09 -10.07 6.72
CA ILE A 47 -14.40 -10.97 5.79
C ILE A 47 -14.32 -12.39 6.37
N TRP A 48 -13.83 -12.52 7.61
CA TRP A 48 -13.54 -13.85 8.18
C TRP A 48 -14.77 -14.56 8.76
N GLN A 49 -15.77 -13.82 9.25
CA GLN A 49 -17.03 -14.39 9.74
C GLN A 49 -18.11 -14.57 8.65
N ARG A 50 -17.87 -14.08 7.44
CA ARG A 50 -18.81 -14.19 6.30
C ARG A 50 -18.28 -15.16 5.24
N LYS A 51 -19.13 -15.61 4.32
CA LYS A 51 -18.70 -16.42 3.17
C LYS A 51 -17.69 -15.63 2.34
N PHE A 52 -16.51 -16.19 2.12
CA PHE A 52 -15.48 -15.60 1.26
C PHE A 52 -16.05 -15.32 -0.13
N SER A 53 -16.19 -14.03 -0.45
CA SER A 53 -16.50 -13.57 -1.80
C SER A 53 -15.19 -13.38 -2.58
N MET A 54 -15.25 -13.48 -3.91
CA MET A 54 -14.12 -13.16 -4.79
C MET A 54 -13.56 -11.76 -4.53
N ALA A 55 -14.43 -10.80 -4.17
CA ALA A 55 -14.02 -9.46 -3.77
C ALA A 55 -13.20 -9.45 -2.46
N SER A 56 -13.59 -10.27 -1.47
CA SER A 56 -12.87 -10.40 -0.20
C SER A 56 -11.49 -11.04 -0.37
N VAL A 57 -11.38 -12.05 -1.23
CA VAL A 57 -10.11 -12.70 -1.57
C VAL A 57 -9.18 -11.72 -2.28
N LEU A 58 -9.71 -10.96 -3.26
CA LEU A 58 -8.94 -9.95 -3.97
C LEU A 58 -8.45 -8.84 -3.02
N TYR A 59 -9.31 -8.39 -2.09
CA TYR A 59 -8.94 -7.42 -1.07
C TYR A 59 -7.80 -7.94 -0.17
N LEU A 60 -7.89 -9.17 0.31
CA LEU A 60 -6.83 -9.80 1.13
C LEU A 60 -5.51 -9.92 0.34
N LEU A 61 -5.56 -10.39 -0.91
CA LEU A 61 -4.38 -10.50 -1.77
C LEU A 61 -3.66 -9.16 -1.95
N ILE A 62 -4.42 -8.09 -2.13
CA ILE A 62 -3.87 -6.76 -2.34
C ILE A 62 -3.30 -6.18 -1.04
N ARG A 63 -4.06 -6.27 0.06
CA ARG A 63 -3.61 -5.77 1.36
C ARG A 63 -2.38 -6.51 1.86
N TYR A 64 -2.46 -7.83 1.99
CA TYR A 64 -1.38 -8.65 2.53
C TYR A 64 -0.22 -8.82 1.54
N GLY A 65 -0.47 -8.75 0.22
CA GLY A 65 0.57 -8.68 -0.79
C GLY A 65 1.42 -7.42 -0.71
N THR A 66 0.80 -6.28 -0.41
CA THR A 66 1.52 -5.01 -0.18
C THR A 66 2.40 -5.08 1.07
N PHE A 67 1.90 -5.66 2.17
CA PHE A 67 2.72 -5.91 3.36
C PHE A 67 3.93 -6.78 3.06
N PHE A 68 3.72 -7.87 2.33
CA PHE A 68 4.78 -8.78 1.96
C PHE A 68 5.84 -8.10 1.08
N ASN A 69 5.43 -7.23 0.15
CA ASN A 69 6.34 -6.47 -0.69
C ASN A 69 7.20 -5.49 0.12
N ILE A 70 6.59 -4.69 1.01
CA ILE A 70 7.31 -3.74 1.87
C ILE A 70 8.27 -4.49 2.80
N PHE A 71 7.81 -5.60 3.40
CA PHE A 71 8.64 -6.43 4.26
C PHE A 71 9.86 -6.99 3.51
N LEU A 72 9.65 -7.57 2.32
CA LEU A 72 10.73 -8.06 1.47
C LEU A 72 11.72 -6.97 1.08
N ARG A 73 11.26 -5.73 0.85
CA ARG A 73 12.14 -4.60 0.53
C ARG A 73 13.05 -4.23 1.68
N VAL A 74 12.49 -4.12 2.89
CA VAL A 74 13.27 -3.87 4.10
C VAL A 74 14.28 -5.00 4.27
N PHE A 75 13.83 -6.25 4.20
CA PHE A 75 14.70 -7.42 4.37
C PHE A 75 15.80 -7.52 3.30
N ALA A 76 15.46 -7.36 2.01
CA ALA A 76 16.42 -7.43 0.93
C ALA A 76 17.43 -6.26 0.99
N GLY A 77 16.99 -5.08 1.39
CA GLY A 77 17.86 -3.92 1.60
C GLY A 77 18.90 -4.12 2.70
N PHE A 78 18.61 -4.94 3.71
CA PHE A 78 19.53 -5.27 4.79
C PHE A 78 20.42 -6.50 4.50
N TYR A 79 19.94 -7.50 3.76
CA TYR A 79 20.58 -8.82 3.70
C TYR A 79 20.98 -9.36 2.32
N ILE A 80 20.47 -8.84 1.18
CA ILE A 80 20.59 -9.51 -0.14
C ILE A 80 21.10 -8.57 -1.24
N TYR A 81 22.00 -9.08 -2.10
CA TYR A 81 22.68 -8.32 -3.17
C TYR A 81 21.72 -7.54 -4.10
N PRO A 82 22.07 -6.30 -4.49
CA PRO A 82 21.09 -5.27 -4.85
C PRO A 82 20.57 -5.25 -6.30
N ASN A 83 21.23 -5.86 -7.28
CA ASN A 83 21.04 -5.39 -8.68
C ASN A 83 19.90 -6.09 -9.43
N VAL A 84 19.75 -7.41 -9.32
CA VAL A 84 18.72 -8.16 -10.06
C VAL A 84 17.36 -8.11 -9.34
N THR A 85 17.38 -8.13 -8.00
CA THR A 85 16.18 -8.13 -7.16
C THR A 85 15.46 -6.78 -7.16
N ARG A 86 16.19 -5.66 -7.30
CA ARG A 86 15.58 -4.32 -7.34
C ARG A 86 14.62 -4.14 -8.53
N CYS A 87 14.98 -4.63 -9.72
CA CYS A 87 14.15 -4.45 -10.92
C CYS A 87 12.81 -5.20 -10.81
N PHE A 88 12.87 -6.47 -10.37
CA PHE A 88 11.68 -7.29 -10.15
C PHE A 88 10.77 -6.71 -9.06
N LEU A 89 11.35 -6.30 -7.92
CA LEU A 89 10.58 -5.70 -6.83
C LEU A 89 9.92 -4.38 -7.24
N THR A 90 10.64 -3.52 -7.95
CA THR A 90 10.08 -2.25 -8.46
C THR A 90 8.95 -2.48 -9.46
N TYR A 91 9.07 -3.48 -10.36
CA TYR A 91 7.99 -3.82 -11.29
C TYR A 91 6.72 -4.32 -10.57
N THR A 92 6.89 -5.18 -9.55
CA THR A 92 5.76 -5.62 -8.72
C THR A 92 5.15 -4.50 -7.87
N GLU A 93 5.93 -3.50 -7.47
CA GLU A 93 5.44 -2.33 -6.73
C GLU A 93 4.56 -1.43 -7.60
N TYR A 94 5.00 -1.09 -8.82
CA TYR A 94 4.20 -0.26 -9.72
C TYR A 94 2.86 -0.90 -10.06
N THR A 95 2.85 -2.20 -10.34
CA THR A 95 1.63 -2.94 -10.66
C THR A 95 0.67 -3.01 -9.47
N THR A 96 1.18 -3.25 -8.26
CA THR A 96 0.34 -3.29 -7.04
C THR A 96 -0.21 -1.91 -6.66
N GLN A 97 0.59 -0.85 -6.76
CA GLN A 97 0.13 0.52 -6.48
C GLN A 97 -0.94 1.02 -7.45
N ILE A 98 -0.79 0.72 -8.75
CA ILE A 98 -1.81 1.08 -9.75
C ILE A 98 -3.14 0.38 -9.42
N LEU A 99 -3.10 -0.91 -9.07
CA LEU A 99 -4.30 -1.66 -8.71
C LEU A 99 -4.95 -1.13 -7.42
N THR A 100 -4.18 -0.73 -6.42
CA THR A 100 -4.73 -0.12 -5.19
C THR A 100 -5.39 1.24 -5.46
N ILE A 101 -4.81 2.08 -6.32
CA ILE A 101 -5.38 3.37 -6.68
C ILE A 101 -6.71 3.19 -7.43
N ILE A 102 -6.77 2.24 -8.36
CA ILE A 102 -8.00 1.92 -9.10
C ILE A 102 -9.10 1.43 -8.16
N LEU A 103 -8.76 0.57 -7.19
CA LEU A 103 -9.74 0.08 -6.21
C LEU A 103 -10.19 1.16 -5.23
N ALA A 104 -9.27 2.00 -4.75
CA ALA A 104 -9.61 3.15 -3.91
C ALA A 104 -10.50 4.14 -4.66
N ALA A 105 -10.22 4.41 -5.94
CA ALA A 105 -11.06 5.24 -6.79
C ALA A 105 -12.46 4.63 -6.98
N LYS A 106 -12.55 3.31 -7.14
CA LYS A 106 -13.83 2.59 -7.22
C LYS A 106 -14.62 2.67 -5.91
N GLU A 107 -13.98 2.47 -4.76
CA GLU A 107 -14.60 2.59 -3.43
C GLU A 107 -15.09 4.03 -3.19
N GLY A 108 -14.27 5.03 -3.53
CA GLY A 108 -14.64 6.44 -3.47
C GLY A 108 -15.82 6.78 -4.38
N TYR A 109 -15.85 6.24 -5.60
CA TYR A 109 -16.97 6.42 -6.53
C TYR A 109 -18.29 5.86 -5.97
N ILE A 110 -18.26 4.68 -5.34
CA ILE A 110 -19.42 4.07 -4.70
C ILE A 110 -19.94 4.95 -3.55
N LEU A 111 -19.04 5.48 -2.71
CA LEU A 111 -19.41 6.37 -1.61
C LEU A 111 -20.03 7.68 -2.10
N VAL A 112 -19.53 8.24 -3.20
CA VAL A 112 -20.10 9.44 -3.83
C VAL A 112 -21.51 9.20 -4.35
N ILE A 113 -21.74 8.08 -5.05
CA ILE A 113 -23.10 7.72 -5.52
C ILE A 113 -24.04 7.49 -4.36
N LEU A 114 -23.60 6.78 -3.32
CA LEU A 114 -24.38 6.57 -2.10
C LEU A 114 -24.75 7.89 -1.44
N TRP A 115 -23.79 8.82 -1.34
CA TRP A 115 -24.02 10.13 -0.77
C TRP A 115 -25.02 10.95 -1.58
N ILE A 116 -24.91 10.95 -2.91
CA ILE A 116 -25.89 11.60 -3.80
C ILE A 116 -27.28 10.96 -3.65
N SER A 117 -27.36 9.63 -3.65
CA SER A 117 -28.62 8.90 -3.49
C SER A 117 -29.26 9.09 -2.10
N LEU A 118 -28.45 9.34 -1.07
CA LEU A 118 -28.88 9.71 0.28
C LEU A 118 -29.28 11.19 0.38
N ALA A 119 -28.63 12.07 -0.37
CA ALA A 119 -28.98 13.48 -0.46
C ALA A 119 -30.30 13.70 -1.23
N ASP A 120 -30.58 12.85 -2.22
CA ASP A 120 -31.81 12.80 -2.99
C ASP A 120 -32.96 12.06 -2.28
N LEU A 121 -32.76 11.55 -1.07
CA LEU A 121 -33.86 11.16 -0.18
C LEU A 121 -34.37 12.44 0.51
N PRO A 122 -35.44 13.11 -0.01
CA PRO A 122 -36.09 14.14 0.77
C PRO A 122 -36.55 13.47 2.06
N MET A 123 -36.31 14.16 3.18
CA MET A 123 -36.86 13.85 4.49
C MET A 123 -38.09 12.96 4.35
N LEU A 124 -37.95 11.69 4.75
CA LEU A 124 -39.05 10.77 4.92
C LEU A 124 -39.98 11.46 5.89
N HIS A 125 -40.92 12.21 5.32
CA HIS A 125 -41.91 12.99 6.01
C HIS A 125 -42.62 11.99 6.92
N LEU A 126 -42.49 12.20 8.23
CA LEU A 126 -43.39 11.69 9.26
C LEU A 126 -43.43 10.17 9.44
N THR A 127 -42.77 9.69 10.48
CA THR A 127 -43.43 8.77 11.44
C THR A 127 -43.27 9.42 12.82
N VAL A 128 -44.31 10.14 13.25
CA VAL A 128 -45.26 9.74 14.32
C VAL A 128 -44.60 9.79 15.70
#